data_AF-A0A517SFU7-F1
#
_entry.id   AF-A0A517SFU7-F1
#
_cell.length_a   1.000
_cell.length_b   1.000
_cell.length_c   1.000
_cell.angle_alpha   90.00
_cell.angle_beta   90.00
_cell.angle_gamma   90.00
#
_symmetry.space_group_name_H-M   'P 1'
#
loop_
_entity.id
_entity.type
_entity.pdbx_description
1 polymer ?
#
loop_
_entity_poly.entity_id
_entity_poly.type
_entity_poly.pdbx_seq_one_letter_code
_entity_poly.pdbx_strand_id
1 'polypeptide(L)'
;MLAALAQQWNIRFDGRPAIGRRVDLDGYVKSPTPICVEAWAHQGPARGAQPHKVMRDFCKLLLVEKLLCVPCRKVFLVCDSVALKFLENSWQGKFADEFGIERVVVNVSEETRQRIREAQVRQRR
;
A
#
# COMPACT_ATOMS: atom_id res chain seq x y z
N MET A 1 -6.28 -6.14 -6.29
CA MET A 1 -5.47 -6.17 -5.04
C MET A 1 -6.32 -5.89 -3.81
N LEU A 2 -6.96 -4.73 -3.69
CA LEU A 2 -7.87 -4.45 -2.56
C LEU A 2 -8.96 -5.52 -2.40
N ALA A 3 -9.58 -5.97 -3.50
CA ALA A 3 -10.55 -7.08 -3.45
C ALA A 3 -9.96 -8.37 -2.83
N ALA A 4 -8.70 -8.69 -3.12
CA ALA A 4 -8.03 -9.85 -2.53
C ALA A 4 -7.76 -9.65 -1.04
N LEU A 5 -7.35 -8.45 -0.64
CA LEU A 5 -7.18 -8.10 0.78
C LEU A 5 -8.52 -8.16 1.54
N ALA A 6 -9.59 -7.63 0.93
CA ALA A 6 -10.93 -7.64 1.50
C ALA A 6 -11.44 -9.07 1.75
N GLN A 7 -11.25 -9.96 0.77
CA GLN A 7 -11.57 -11.37 0.91
C GLN A 7 -10.70 -12.04 1.98
N GLN A 8 -9.38 -11.81 1.98
CA GLN A 8 -8.44 -12.42 2.92
C GLN A 8 -8.71 -12.03 4.37
N TRP A 9 -9.06 -10.76 4.63
CA TRP A 9 -9.32 -10.25 5.98
C TRP A 9 -10.81 -10.24 6.35
N ASN A 10 -11.68 -10.69 5.45
CA ASN A 10 -13.14 -10.62 5.61
C ASN A 10 -13.61 -9.21 6.02
N ILE A 11 -13.11 -8.19 5.32
CA ILE A 11 -13.45 -6.78 5.52
C ILE A 11 -14.15 -6.21 4.30
N ARG A 12 -14.86 -5.09 4.50
CA ARG A 12 -15.39 -4.26 3.43
C ARG A 12 -14.71 -2.89 3.48
N PHE A 13 -14.21 -2.42 2.34
CA PHE A 13 -13.71 -1.06 2.24
C PHE A 13 -14.87 -0.07 2.20
N ASP A 14 -14.69 1.01 2.94
CA ASP A 14 -15.55 2.18 2.96
C ASP A 14 -15.14 3.18 1.86
N GLY A 15 -15.90 4.28 1.79
CA GLY A 15 -15.53 5.42 0.96
C GLY A 15 -14.29 6.15 1.48
N ARG A 16 -14.09 7.38 1.01
CA ARG A 16 -12.94 8.20 1.44
C ARG A 16 -13.08 8.61 2.91
N PRO A 17 -11.98 8.64 3.68
CA PRO A 17 -11.99 9.20 5.02
C PRO A 17 -12.35 10.70 4.99
N ALA A 18 -12.97 11.20 6.06
CA ALA A 18 -13.41 12.58 6.18
C ALA A 18 -12.25 13.54 6.58
N ILE A 19 -11.18 13.57 5.78
CA ILE A 19 -9.92 14.29 6.06
C ILE A 19 -9.61 15.44 5.08
N GLY A 20 -10.60 15.84 4.28
CA GLY A 20 -10.45 16.86 3.23
C GLY A 20 -9.89 16.32 1.92
N ARG A 21 -10.07 17.07 0.82
CA ARG A 21 -9.87 16.57 -0.56
C ARG A 21 -8.42 16.55 -1.07
N ARG A 22 -7.41 16.68 -0.20
CA ARG A 22 -6.00 16.82 -0.64
C ARG A 22 -5.20 15.52 -0.59
N VAL A 23 -5.72 14.48 0.04
CA VAL A 23 -5.05 13.17 0.16
C VAL A 23 -6.07 12.07 -0.06
N ASP A 24 -5.80 11.19 -1.02
CA ASP A 24 -6.62 10.02 -1.33
C ASP A 24 -5.85 8.74 -0.99
N LEU A 25 -6.52 7.82 -0.29
CA LEU A 25 -6.07 6.45 -0.05
C LEU A 25 -6.62 5.52 -1.12
N ASP A 26 -5.91 4.43 -1.39
CA ASP A 26 -6.44 3.35 -2.24
C ASP A 26 -7.54 2.56 -1.52
N GLY A 27 -7.38 2.33 -0.21
CA GLY A 27 -8.39 1.66 0.62
C GLY A 27 -8.51 2.25 2.00
N TYR A 28 -9.74 2.29 2.52
CA TYR A 28 -10.04 2.75 3.87
C TYR A 28 -11.13 1.87 4.50
N VAL A 29 -10.98 1.51 5.77
CA VAL A 29 -12.04 0.88 6.57
C VAL A 29 -12.28 1.72 7.81
N LYS A 30 -13.51 2.16 7.98
CA LYS A 30 -13.99 2.88 9.15
C LYS A 30 -14.28 1.88 10.27
N SER A 31 -13.56 2.02 11.37
CA SER A 31 -13.74 1.23 12.58
C SER A 31 -13.16 2.02 13.76
N PRO A 32 -13.30 1.54 15.01
CA PRO A 32 -12.65 2.18 16.17
C PRO A 32 -11.12 2.32 16.00
N THR A 33 -10.49 1.39 15.27
CA THR A 33 -9.09 1.47 14.83
C THR A 33 -9.04 1.39 13.30
N PRO A 34 -9.16 2.53 12.59
CA PRO A 34 -9.31 2.54 11.14
C PRO A 34 -8.18 1.82 10.41
N ILE A 35 -8.47 1.24 9.25
CA ILE A 35 -7.45 0.64 8.37
C ILE A 35 -7.23 1.57 7.19
N CYS A 36 -5.99 1.99 6.96
CA CYS A 36 -5.58 2.85 5.85
C CYS A 36 -4.65 2.08 4.94
N VAL A 37 -4.98 1.99 3.65
CA VAL A 37 -4.26 1.15 2.68
C VAL A 37 -3.75 1.98 1.50
N GLU A 38 -2.47 1.84 1.21
CA GLU A 38 -1.87 2.18 -0.09
C GLU A 38 -1.46 0.89 -0.79
N ALA A 39 -1.81 0.73 -2.06
CA ALA A 39 -1.60 -0.48 -2.84
C ALA A 39 -0.61 -0.23 -3.97
N TRP A 40 0.50 -0.95 -3.95
CA TRP A 40 1.50 -0.89 -5.00
C TRP A 40 1.45 -2.15 -5.88
N ALA A 41 0.80 -2.00 -7.03
CA ALA A 41 0.70 -3.04 -8.06
C ALA A 41 2.01 -3.17 -8.84
N HIS A 42 3.01 -3.82 -8.23
CA HIS A 42 4.31 -4.06 -8.84
C HIS A 42 4.77 -5.52 -8.68
N GLN A 43 5.37 -6.07 -9.73
CA GLN A 43 5.99 -7.39 -9.81
C GLN A 43 7.48 -7.27 -10.13
N GLY A 44 8.28 -8.07 -9.43
CA GLY A 44 9.74 -8.04 -9.48
C GLY A 44 10.37 -6.95 -8.60
N PRO A 45 11.71 -6.79 -8.65
CA PRO A 45 12.41 -5.86 -7.76
C PRO A 45 12.08 -4.39 -8.09
N ALA A 46 12.11 -3.54 -7.07
CA ALA A 46 12.04 -2.10 -7.23
C ALA A 46 13.31 -1.59 -7.95
N ARG A 47 13.16 -0.68 -8.93
CA ARG A 47 14.28 -0.07 -9.67
C ARG A 47 14.10 1.43 -9.87
N GLY A 48 15.22 2.14 -10.04
CA GLY A 48 15.24 3.58 -10.35
C GLY A 48 14.48 4.39 -9.30
N ALA A 49 13.49 5.18 -9.73
CA ALA A 49 12.69 6.03 -8.84
C ALA A 49 11.61 5.28 -8.03
N GLN A 50 11.44 3.97 -8.20
CA GLN A 50 10.37 3.22 -7.52
C GLN A 50 10.46 3.23 -5.99
N PRO A 51 11.64 3.07 -5.35
CA PRO A 51 11.76 3.22 -3.89
C PRO A 51 11.24 4.56 -3.37
N HIS A 52 11.46 5.67 -4.11
CA HIS A 52 10.93 6.97 -3.73
C HIS A 52 9.40 7.05 -3.83
N LYS A 53 8.79 6.34 -4.80
CA LYS A 53 7.33 6.21 -4.88
C LYS A 53 6.77 5.49 -3.65
N VAL A 54 7.41 4.40 -3.23
CA VAL A 54 7.02 3.68 -2.00
C VAL A 54 7.13 4.58 -0.78
N MET A 55 8.22 5.35 -0.64
CA MET A 55 8.36 6.28 0.48
C MET A 55 7.31 7.38 0.48
N ARG A 56 6.91 7.90 -0.69
CA ARG A 56 5.81 8.85 -0.79
C ARG A 56 4.51 8.23 -0.28
N ASP A 57 4.23 6.99 -0.65
CA ASP A 57 3.01 6.29 -0.22
C ASP A 57 3.05 5.99 1.30
N PHE A 58 4.23 5.68 1.87
CA PHE A 58 4.40 5.61 3.33
C PHE A 58 4.11 6.95 4.02
N CYS A 59 4.65 8.05 3.51
CA CYS A 59 4.37 9.38 4.05
C CYS A 59 2.88 9.75 3.94
N LYS A 60 2.17 9.32 2.88
CA LYS A 60 0.72 9.50 2.78
C LYS A 60 -0.02 8.81 3.94
N LEU A 61 0.34 7.56 4.26
CA LEU A 61 -0.27 6.82 5.37
C LEU A 61 -0.10 7.56 6.72
N LEU A 62 1.08 8.12 6.98
CA LEU A 62 1.33 8.91 8.20
C LEU A 62 0.55 10.22 8.22
N LEU A 63 0.48 10.92 7.09
CA LEU A 63 -0.32 12.14 6.98
C LEU A 63 -1.80 11.85 7.21
N VAL A 64 -2.33 10.77 6.66
CA VAL A 64 -3.74 10.38 6.85
C VAL A 64 -4.03 10.06 8.32
N GLU A 65 -3.18 9.30 8.99
CA GLU A 65 -3.33 9.06 10.43
C GLU A 65 -3.40 10.38 11.22
N LYS A 66 -2.50 11.32 10.91
CA LYS A 66 -2.46 12.62 11.58
C LYS A 66 -3.74 13.42 11.34
N LEU A 67 -4.28 13.39 10.12
CA LEU A 67 -5.51 14.11 9.74
C LEU A 67 -6.77 13.45 10.29
N LEU A 68 -6.77 12.13 10.48
CA LEU A 68 -7.87 11.40 11.13
C LEU A 68 -7.97 11.73 12.63
N CYS A 69 -6.90 12.27 13.24
CA CYS A 69 -6.80 12.56 14.66
C CYS A 69 -7.03 11.33 15.56
N VAL A 70 -6.86 10.13 15.01
CA VAL A 70 -6.93 8.84 15.71
C VAL A 70 -5.85 7.90 15.16
N PRO A 71 -5.27 7.00 15.96
CA PRO A 71 -4.36 5.97 15.46
C PRO A 71 -5.03 5.10 14.41
N CYS A 72 -4.30 4.69 13.37
CA CYS A 72 -4.80 3.78 12.35
C CYS A 72 -3.80 2.67 12.01
N ARG A 73 -4.34 1.52 11.59
CA ARG A 73 -3.55 0.43 11.01
C ARG A 73 -3.14 0.82 9.60
N LYS A 74 -1.86 1.16 9.43
CA LYS A 74 -1.27 1.59 8.15
C LYS A 74 -0.79 0.38 7.39
N VAL A 75 -1.30 0.18 6.17
CA VAL A 75 -1.05 -1.01 5.36
C VAL A 75 -0.49 -0.60 4.01
N PHE A 76 0.69 -1.13 3.68
CA PHE A 76 1.26 -1.10 2.35
C PHE A 76 1.06 -2.45 1.67
N LEU A 77 0.16 -2.48 0.69
CA LEU A 77 -0.30 -3.69 0.03
C LEU A 77 0.47 -3.93 -1.27
N VAL A 78 1.09 -5.10 -1.41
CA VAL A 78 1.76 -5.54 -2.64
C VAL A 78 1.20 -6.87 -3.14
N CYS A 79 1.42 -7.20 -4.42
CA CYS A 79 1.07 -8.49 -5.00
C CYS A 79 2.27 -9.44 -5.21
N ASP A 80 3.47 -8.96 -4.93
CA ASP A 80 4.72 -9.70 -5.13
C ASP A 80 5.70 -9.34 -4.01
N SER A 81 6.16 -10.34 -3.26
CA SER A 81 7.12 -10.13 -2.18
C SER A 81 8.48 -9.66 -2.69
N VAL A 82 8.84 -9.99 -3.94
CA VAL A 82 10.11 -9.52 -4.54
C VAL A 82 10.15 -8.00 -4.65
N ALA A 83 8.99 -7.35 -4.76
CA ALA A 83 8.88 -5.89 -4.76
C ALA A 83 9.35 -5.24 -3.45
N LEU A 84 9.30 -5.98 -2.34
CA LEU A 84 9.66 -5.48 -1.01
C LEU A 84 11.14 -5.68 -0.66
N LYS A 85 11.91 -6.45 -1.44
CA LYS A 85 13.30 -6.79 -1.09
C LYS A 85 14.20 -5.59 -0.82
N PHE A 86 13.97 -4.46 -1.49
CA PHE A 86 14.77 -3.25 -1.26
C PHE A 86 14.55 -2.64 0.13
N LEU A 87 13.51 -3.04 0.86
CA LEU A 87 13.26 -2.63 2.23
C LEU A 87 14.12 -3.42 3.22
N GLU A 88 14.60 -4.61 2.87
CA GLU A 88 15.43 -5.44 3.73
C GLU A 88 16.75 -4.73 4.08
N ASN A 89 17.07 -4.64 5.37
CA ASN A 89 18.29 -3.99 5.88
C ASN A 89 18.52 -2.55 5.38
N SER A 90 17.44 -1.84 5.07
CA SER A 90 17.48 -0.46 4.55
C SER A 90 16.89 0.53 5.54
N TRP A 91 17.21 1.82 5.39
CA TRP A 91 16.59 2.86 6.20
C TRP A 91 15.08 2.98 5.89
N GLN A 92 14.64 2.67 4.67
CA GLN A 92 13.23 2.65 4.28
C GLN A 92 12.47 1.53 4.99
N GLY A 93 13.09 0.36 5.15
CA GLY A 93 12.57 -0.74 5.95
C GLY A 93 12.42 -0.35 7.41
N LYS A 94 13.49 0.21 8.00
CA LYS A 94 13.44 0.75 9.37
C LYS A 94 12.37 1.82 9.54
N PHE A 95 12.21 2.72 8.57
CA PHE A 95 11.13 3.70 8.57
C PHE A 95 9.76 3.03 8.64
N ALA A 96 9.50 2.03 7.80
CA ALA A 96 8.23 1.29 7.86
C ALA A 96 8.01 0.66 9.24
N ASP A 97 9.06 0.08 9.83
CA ASP A 97 8.99 -0.58 11.14
C ASP A 97 8.71 0.43 12.27
N GLU A 98 9.49 1.51 12.37
CA GLU A 98 9.37 2.55 13.40
C GLU A 98 8.02 3.27 13.36
N PHE A 99 7.45 3.42 12.16
CA PHE A 99 6.16 4.08 11.98
C PHE A 99 4.98 3.10 11.89
N GLY A 100 5.19 1.81 12.15
CA GLY A 100 4.11 0.81 12.20
C GLY A 100 3.36 0.64 10.87
N ILE A 101 4.08 0.65 9.75
CA ILE A 101 3.54 0.41 8.40
C ILE A 101 3.64 -1.08 8.11
N GLU A 102 2.49 -1.75 8.10
CA GLU A 102 2.38 -3.17 7.81
C GLU A 102 2.52 -3.43 6.31
N ARG A 103 3.49 -4.28 5.93
CA ARG A 103 3.71 -4.68 4.54
C ARG A 103 2.97 -5.98 4.27
N VAL A 104 1.90 -5.94 3.49
CA VAL A 104 1.02 -7.09 3.25
C VAL A 104 1.15 -7.56 1.81
N VAL A 105 1.42 -8.85 1.63
CA VAL A 105 1.45 -9.49 0.32
C VAL A 105 0.13 -10.21 0.11
N VAL A 106 -0.61 -9.86 -0.94
CA VAL A 106 -1.84 -10.57 -1.33
C VAL A 106 -1.60 -11.42 -2.57
N ASN A 107 -2.17 -12.63 -2.55
CA ASN A 107 -2.28 -13.44 -3.74
C ASN A 107 -3.41 -12.89 -4.61
N VAL A 108 -3.11 -12.60 -5.88
CA VAL A 108 -4.09 -12.21 -6.89
C VAL A 108 -4.12 -13.26 -7.99
N SER A 109 -5.24 -13.35 -8.72
CA SER A 109 -5.38 -14.29 -9.84
C SER A 109 -4.28 -14.08 -10.89
N GLU A 110 -3.95 -15.12 -11.64
CA GLU A 110 -2.94 -15.02 -12.71
C GLU A 110 -3.36 -14.02 -13.79
N GLU A 111 -4.65 -13.90 -14.07
CA GLU A 111 -5.20 -12.85 -14.93
C GLU A 111 -4.86 -11.44 -14.40
N THR A 112 -5.03 -11.20 -13.09
CA THR A 112 -4.66 -9.93 -12.46
C THR A 112 -3.15 -9.71 -12.50
N ARG A 113 -2.35 -10.74 -12.26
CA ARG A 113 -0.88 -10.68 -12.38
C ARG A 113 -0.48 -10.28 -13.80
N GLN A 114 -1.10 -10.87 -14.82
CA GLN A 114 -0.81 -10.56 -16.22
C GLN A 114 -1.14 -9.09 -16.56
N ARG A 115 -2.31 -8.60 -16.14
CA ARG A 115 -2.69 -7.18 -16.31
C ARG A 115 -1.69 -6.21 -15.67
N ILE A 116 -1.18 -6.55 -14.49
CA ILE A 116 -0.15 -5.75 -13.80
C ILE A 116 1.17 -5.75 -14.59
N ARG A 117 1.62 -6.92 -15.09
CA ARG A 117 2.84 -7.01 -15.91
C ARG A 117 2.72 -6.16 -17.18
N GLU A 118 1.60 -6.23 -17.88
CA GLU A 118 1.35 -5.42 -19.08
C GLU A 118 1.34 -3.93 -18.77
N ALA A 119 0.71 -3.51 -17.66
CA ALA A 119 0.74 -2.12 -17.23
C ALA A 119 2.16 -1.62 -16.91
N GLN A 120 2.96 -2.44 -16.23
CA GLN A 120 4.36 -2.12 -15.95
C GLN A 120 5.20 -1.94 -17.22
N VAL A 121 5.01 -2.78 -18.24
CA VAL A 121 5.72 -2.66 -19.52
C VAL A 121 5.39 -1.32 -20.19
N ARG A 122 4.12 -0.90 -20.16
CA ARG A 122 3.70 0.41 -20.70
C ARG A 122 4.34 1.58 -19.97
N GLN A 123 4.51 1.49 -18.65
CA GLN A 123 5.09 2.54 -17.81
C GLN A 123 6.62 2.64 -17.86
N ARG A 124 7.30 1.69 -18.52
CA ARG A 124 8.77 1.71 -18.71
C ARG A 124 9.21 2.49 -19.96
N ARG A 125 8.25 3.00 -20.75
CA ARG A 125 8.50 3.95 -21.84
C ARG A 125 8.57 5.35 -21.27
#